data_AF-A0A965RNX1-F1
#
_entry.id   AF-A0A965RNX1-F1
#
_cell.length_a   1.000
_cell.length_b   1.000
_cell.length_c   1.000
_cell.angle_alpha   90.00
_cell.angle_beta   90.00
_cell.angle_gamma   90.00
#
_symmetry.space_group_name_H-M   'P 1'
#
loop_
_entity.id
_entity.type
_entity.pdbx_description
1 polymer ?
#
loop_
_entity_poly.entity_id
_entity_poly.type
_entity_poly.pdbx_seq_one_letter_code
_entity_poly.pdbx_strand_id
1 'polypeptide(L)'
;MNIKNTNIIVLVIGGLLLTYGLLGPVIKNNLSTNPINHAPSVLAPLDPSLKDNCQKVTEILKSGSSDRSVDGVKLSGLFSDLARLIELDGENEVIKNTDEIREANKIAGAFYNLDLKGKYPDLTQAATYVVVQHIGDDNVALDPELRKKAVEAFNGLAWAFYEGSK
;
A
#
# COMPACT_ATOMS: atom_id res chain seq x y z
N MET A 1 -53.27 13.47 -35.96
CA MET A 1 -52.94 12.05 -36.17
C MET A 1 -51.43 11.94 -36.40
N ASN A 2 -50.65 11.65 -35.35
CA ASN A 2 -49.19 11.47 -35.48
C ASN A 2 -48.70 10.39 -34.51
N ILE A 3 -49.27 9.20 -34.63
CA ILE A 3 -49.02 8.04 -33.74
C ILE A 3 -47.82 7.19 -34.22
N LYS A 4 -47.35 7.40 -35.46
CA LYS A 4 -46.26 6.58 -36.04
C LYS A 4 -44.87 6.88 -35.47
N ASN A 5 -44.58 8.12 -35.07
CA ASN A 5 -43.23 8.49 -34.64
C ASN A 5 -42.94 8.16 -33.17
N THR A 6 -43.94 8.19 -32.29
CA THR A 6 -43.77 7.92 -30.86
C THR A 6 -43.36 6.47 -30.59
N ASN A 7 -43.96 5.52 -31.31
CA ASN A 7 -43.63 4.10 -31.15
C ASN A 7 -42.20 3.79 -31.60
N ILE A 8 -41.73 4.44 -32.68
CA ILE A 8 -40.33 4.29 -33.15
C ILE A 8 -39.36 4.86 -32.12
N ILE A 9 -39.66 6.02 -31.54
CA ILE A 9 -38.82 6.64 -30.49
C ILE A 9 -38.74 5.74 -29.25
N VAL A 10 -39.86 5.17 -28.80
CA VAL A 10 -39.88 4.25 -27.65
C VAL A 10 -39.07 2.99 -27.94
N LEU A 11 -39.12 2.46 -29.17
CA LEU A 11 -38.35 1.29 -29.58
C LEU A 11 -36.84 1.58 -29.63
N VAL A 12 -36.46 2.76 -30.10
CA VAL A 12 -35.05 3.21 -30.14
C VAL A 12 -34.51 3.44 -28.72
N ILE A 13 -35.27 4.09 -27.84
CA ILE A 13 -34.87 4.31 -26.44
C ILE A 13 -34.80 2.98 -25.68
N GLY A 14 -35.78 2.09 -25.88
CA GLY A 14 -35.78 0.75 -25.29
C GLY A 14 -34.59 -0.09 -25.75
N GLY A 15 -34.26 -0.04 -27.04
CA GLY A 15 -33.08 -0.69 -27.60
C GLY A 15 -31.77 -0.16 -27.01
N LEU A 16 -31.64 1.15 -26.87
CA LEU A 16 -30.47 1.79 -26.25
C LEU A 16 -30.30 1.43 -24.77
N LEU A 17 -31.39 1.32 -24.02
CA LEU A 17 -31.33 0.92 -22.61
C LEU A 17 -30.93 -0.54 -22.43
N LEU A 18 -31.42 -1.43 -23.31
CA LEU A 18 -31.05 -2.85 -23.30
C LEU A 18 -29.58 -3.06 -23.67
N THR A 19 -29.06 -2.35 -24.66
CA THR A 19 -27.64 -2.43 -25.02
C THR A 19 -26.75 -1.82 -23.95
N TYR A 20 -27.15 -0.73 -23.30
CA TYR A 20 -26.42 -0.17 -22.16
C TYR A 20 -26.41 -1.11 -20.94
N GLY A 21 -27.51 -1.82 -20.67
CA GLY A 21 -27.59 -2.82 -19.61
C GLY A 21 -26.72 -4.06 -19.85
N LEU A 22 -26.63 -4.52 -21.10
CA LEU A 22 -25.84 -5.70 -21.49
C LEU A 22 -24.35 -5.38 -21.66
N LEU A 23 -24.01 -4.20 -22.19
CA LEU A 23 -22.62 -3.78 -22.41
C LEU A 23 -22.03 -3.01 -21.22
N GLY A 24 -22.86 -2.48 -20.33
CA GLY A 24 -22.42 -1.74 -19.14
C GLY A 24 -21.43 -2.51 -18.26
N PRO A 25 -21.64 -3.80 -17.94
CA PRO A 25 -20.68 -4.61 -17.19
C PRO A 25 -19.38 -4.86 -17.96
N VAL A 26 -19.44 -5.05 -19.28
CA VAL A 26 -18.27 -5.29 -20.15
C VAL A 26 -17.42 -4.03 -20.28
N ILE A 27 -18.04 -2.86 -20.35
CA ILE A 27 -17.35 -1.56 -20.38
C ILE A 27 -16.73 -1.27 -19.01
N LYS A 28 -17.45 -1.49 -17.90
CA LYS A 28 -16.90 -1.30 -16.54
C LYS A 28 -15.74 -2.26 -16.23
N ASN A 29 -15.77 -3.50 -16.72
CA ASN A 29 -14.68 -4.45 -16.53
C ASN A 29 -13.44 -4.15 -17.41
N ASN A 30 -13.58 -3.34 -18.48
CA ASN A 30 -12.48 -2.90 -19.33
C ASN A 30 -11.99 -1.48 -19.03
N LEU A 31 -12.65 -0.74 -18.14
CA LEU A 31 -11.96 0.32 -17.41
C LEU A 31 -11.00 -0.37 -16.43
N SER A 32 -9.84 -0.77 -16.96
CA SER A 32 -8.66 -0.94 -16.13
C SER A 32 -8.45 0.40 -15.44
N THR A 33 -8.92 0.51 -14.20
CA THR A 33 -8.23 1.33 -13.23
C THR A 33 -6.87 0.65 -13.10
N ASN A 34 -5.96 0.95 -14.04
CA ASN A 34 -4.55 0.79 -13.75
C ASN A 34 -4.42 1.50 -12.40
N PRO A 35 -4.10 0.78 -11.31
CA PRO A 35 -3.75 1.47 -10.09
C PRO A 35 -2.70 2.48 -10.55
N ILE A 36 -2.90 3.75 -10.22
CA ILE A 36 -1.87 4.74 -10.47
C ILE A 36 -0.69 4.18 -9.70
N ASN A 37 0.24 3.55 -10.42
CA ASN A 37 1.53 3.17 -9.93
C ASN A 37 2.22 4.49 -9.67
N HIS A 38 1.86 5.17 -8.58
CA HIS A 38 2.83 5.93 -7.83
C HIS A 38 3.83 4.86 -7.45
N ALA A 39 4.81 4.62 -8.33
CA ALA A 39 6.05 4.03 -7.90
C ALA A 39 6.47 4.95 -6.76
N PRO A 40 6.43 4.48 -5.50
CA PRO A 40 6.77 5.35 -4.39
C PRO A 40 8.17 5.89 -4.72
N SER A 41 8.36 7.20 -4.60
CA SER A 41 9.68 7.81 -4.75
C SER A 41 10.48 7.43 -3.51
N VAL A 42 10.81 6.15 -3.39
CA VAL A 42 11.51 5.59 -2.23
C VAL A 42 12.99 5.76 -2.44
N LEU A 43 13.53 6.72 -1.71
CA LEU A 43 14.96 6.93 -1.59
C LEU A 43 15.52 5.90 -0.61
N ALA A 44 16.74 5.43 -0.88
CA ALA A 44 17.43 4.56 0.06
C ALA A 44 17.67 5.28 1.40
N PRO A 45 17.60 4.56 2.53
CA PRO A 45 17.97 5.12 3.83
C PRO A 45 19.37 5.73 3.82
N LEU A 46 19.50 6.93 4.39
CA LEU A 46 20.79 7.59 4.56
C LEU A 46 21.60 7.00 5.71
N ASP A 47 20.92 6.51 6.75
CA ASP A 47 21.56 5.81 7.86
C ASP A 47 22.06 4.43 7.43
N PRO A 48 23.38 4.15 7.53
CA PRO A 48 23.95 2.84 7.22
C PRO A 48 23.34 1.69 8.02
N SER A 49 22.98 1.91 9.29
CA SER A 49 22.40 0.85 10.14
C SER A 49 20.99 0.49 9.68
N LEU A 50 20.16 1.52 9.41
CA LEU A 50 18.84 1.33 8.81
C LEU A 50 18.95 0.60 7.48
N LYS A 51 19.88 1.03 6.62
CA LYS A 51 20.07 0.44 5.30
C LYS A 51 20.45 -1.04 5.36
N ASP A 52 21.36 -1.44 6.23
CA ASP A 52 21.74 -2.86 6.42
C ASP A 52 20.54 -3.72 6.84
N ASN A 53 19.73 -3.22 7.77
CA ASN A 53 18.54 -3.92 8.23
C ASN A 53 17.46 -4.00 7.15
N CYS A 54 17.28 -2.93 6.37
CA CYS A 54 16.41 -2.92 5.19
C CYS A 54 16.90 -3.87 4.09
N GLN A 55 18.22 -4.01 3.90
CA GLN A 55 18.78 -4.95 2.92
C GLN A 55 18.45 -6.40 3.25
N LYS A 56 18.41 -6.79 4.53
CA LYS A 56 17.95 -8.13 4.95
C LYS A 56 16.51 -8.39 4.51
N VAL A 57 15.63 -7.39 4.63
CA VAL A 57 14.24 -7.48 4.13
C VAL A 57 14.21 -7.67 2.61
N THR A 58 15.05 -6.90 1.87
CA THR A 58 15.21 -7.04 0.42
C THR A 58 15.64 -8.46 0.02
N GLU A 59 16.62 -9.03 0.72
CA GLU A 59 17.15 -10.37 0.45
C GLU A 59 16.13 -11.48 0.71
N ILE A 60 15.35 -11.38 1.79
CA ILE A 60 14.25 -12.30 2.09
C ILE A 60 13.19 -12.25 0.99
N LEU A 61 12.84 -11.05 0.52
CA LEU A 61 11.83 -10.90 -0.53
C LEU A 61 12.33 -11.45 -1.88
N LYS A 62 13.62 -11.27 -2.20
CA LYS A 62 14.25 -11.80 -3.42
C LYS A 62 14.39 -13.31 -3.42
N SER A 63 14.67 -13.91 -2.27
CA SER A 63 14.85 -15.35 -2.10
C SER A 63 13.54 -16.13 -1.92
N GLY A 64 12.42 -15.44 -1.67
CA GLY A 64 11.10 -16.05 -1.50
C GLY A 64 10.32 -16.27 -2.81
N SER A 65 9.01 -16.02 -2.75
CA SER A 65 8.07 -16.28 -3.86
C SER A 65 8.35 -15.49 -5.15
N SER A 66 7.97 -16.07 -6.29
CA SER A 66 7.94 -15.40 -7.59
C SER A 66 6.97 -14.21 -7.65
N ASP A 67 6.00 -14.16 -6.73
CA ASP A 67 5.04 -13.05 -6.62
C ASP A 67 5.66 -11.76 -6.07
N ARG A 68 6.96 -11.77 -5.74
CA ARG A 68 7.66 -10.63 -5.11
C ARG A 68 7.53 -9.32 -5.86
N SER A 69 7.37 -9.37 -7.19
CA SER A 69 7.19 -8.17 -8.02
C SER A 69 5.86 -7.47 -7.74
N VAL A 70 4.81 -8.22 -7.39
CA VAL A 70 3.50 -7.68 -7.02
C VAL A 70 3.44 -7.39 -5.53
N ASP A 71 3.85 -8.35 -4.71
CA ASP A 71 3.77 -8.24 -3.25
C ASP A 71 4.70 -7.14 -2.72
N GLY A 72 5.91 -7.03 -3.25
CA GLY A 72 6.87 -5.99 -2.88
C GLY A 72 6.45 -4.58 -3.29
N VAL A 73 5.82 -4.40 -4.45
CA VAL A 73 5.27 -3.09 -4.86
C VAL A 73 4.12 -2.68 -3.93
N LYS A 74 3.22 -3.61 -3.60
CA LYS A 74 2.11 -3.34 -2.68
C LYS A 74 2.60 -3.00 -1.27
N LEU A 75 3.53 -3.79 -0.73
CA LEU A 75 4.14 -3.56 0.58
C LEU A 75 4.90 -2.23 0.59
N SER A 76 5.63 -1.91 -0.48
CA SER A 76 6.30 -0.62 -0.61
C SER A 76 5.33 0.55 -0.54
N GLY A 77 4.22 0.50 -1.27
CA GLY A 77 3.16 1.51 -1.20
C GLY A 77 2.59 1.65 0.21
N LEU A 78 2.26 0.52 0.85
CA LEU A 78 1.72 0.48 2.21
C LEU A 78 2.62 1.20 3.22
N PHE A 79 3.92 0.89 3.21
CA PHE A 79 4.86 1.50 4.13
C PHE A 79 5.14 2.97 3.80
N SER A 80 5.09 3.36 2.53
CA SER A 80 5.18 4.77 2.13
C SER A 80 3.96 5.57 2.60
N ASP A 81 2.76 4.99 2.54
CA ASP A 81 1.53 5.61 3.02
C ASP A 81 1.53 5.75 4.55
N LEU A 82 2.04 4.73 5.27
CA LEU A 82 2.25 4.81 6.72
C LEU A 82 3.25 5.91 7.10
N ALA A 83 4.38 6.01 6.39
CA ALA A 83 5.36 7.08 6.61
C ALA A 83 4.72 8.46 6.41
N ARG A 84 3.93 8.63 5.34
CA ARG A 84 3.21 9.87 5.06
C ARG A 84 2.15 10.19 6.11
N LEU A 85 1.42 9.19 6.60
CA LEU A 85 0.45 9.38 7.67
C LEU A 85 1.15 9.89 8.94
N ILE A 86 2.25 9.26 9.35
CA ILE A 86 3.03 9.67 10.53
C ILE A 86 3.61 11.08 10.36
N GLU A 87 4.06 11.43 9.16
CA GLU A 87 4.60 12.76 8.83
C GLU A 87 3.53 13.87 8.90
N LEU A 88 2.37 13.64 8.28
CA LEU A 88 1.30 14.63 8.17
C LEU A 88 0.53 14.85 9.48
N ASP A 89 0.59 13.87 10.39
CA ASP A 89 -0.24 13.83 11.59
C ASP A 89 0.30 14.66 12.77
N GLY A 90 1.37 15.44 12.55
CA GLY A 90 2.09 16.20 13.58
C GLY A 90 1.23 17.03 14.54
N GLU A 91 0.16 17.69 14.08
CA GLU A 91 -0.73 18.51 14.93
C GLU A 91 -2.13 17.90 15.17
N ASN A 92 -2.52 16.86 14.41
CA ASN A 92 -3.86 16.24 14.50
C ASN A 92 -3.88 14.89 15.23
N GLU A 93 -2.71 14.38 15.64
CA GLU A 93 -2.49 13.26 16.56
C GLU A 93 -3.51 12.09 16.44
N VAL A 94 -3.68 11.53 15.25
CA VAL A 94 -4.31 10.21 15.06
C VAL A 94 -3.36 9.07 15.48
N ILE A 95 -2.04 9.31 15.39
CA ILE A 95 -0.94 8.45 15.84
C ILE A 95 -0.08 9.23 16.85
N LYS A 96 -0.29 8.90 18.12
CA LYS A 96 0.26 9.59 19.31
C LYS A 96 1.48 8.92 19.90
N ASN A 97 1.58 7.60 19.77
CA ASN A 97 2.59 6.80 20.41
C ASN A 97 3.06 5.65 19.52
N THR A 98 4.15 5.02 19.93
CA THR A 98 4.75 3.86 19.23
C THR A 98 3.84 2.64 19.18
N ASP A 99 2.92 2.47 20.15
CA ASP A 99 1.93 1.40 20.14
C ASP A 99 0.93 1.58 18.99
N GLU A 100 0.43 2.80 18.78
CA GLU A 100 -0.49 3.15 17.69
C GLU A 100 0.17 2.98 16.32
N ILE A 101 1.48 3.25 16.20
CA ILE A 101 2.26 2.91 14.99
C ILE A 101 2.24 1.39 14.74
N ARG A 102 2.47 0.59 15.78
CA ARG A 102 2.48 -0.87 15.66
C ARG A 102 1.09 -1.41 15.32
N GLU A 103 0.03 -0.82 15.89
CA GLU A 103 -1.35 -1.16 15.53
C GLU A 103 -1.69 -0.78 14.09
N ALA A 104 -1.34 0.43 13.66
CA ALA A 104 -1.52 0.88 12.29
C ALA A 104 -0.83 -0.06 11.30
N ASN A 105 0.40 -0.50 11.59
CA ASN A 105 1.11 -1.48 10.77
C ASN A 105 0.41 -2.85 10.72
N LYS A 106 -0.07 -3.36 11.86
CA LYS A 106 -0.84 -4.63 11.91
C LYS A 106 -2.12 -4.55 11.09
N ILE A 107 -2.85 -3.44 11.21
CA ILE A 107 -4.13 -3.19 10.53
C ILE A 107 -3.91 -3.00 9.02
N ALA A 108 -2.87 -2.27 8.64
CA ALA A 108 -2.49 -2.03 7.26
C ALA A 108 -2.27 -3.34 6.47
N GLY A 109 -1.63 -4.33 7.10
CA GLY A 109 -1.48 -5.67 6.54
C GLY A 109 -2.81 -6.40 6.29
N ALA A 110 -3.81 -6.19 7.14
CA ALA A 110 -5.14 -6.78 6.98
C ALA A 110 -5.97 -6.11 5.86
N PHE A 111 -5.81 -4.80 5.66
CA PHE A 111 -6.54 -4.05 4.62
C PHE A 111 -6.08 -4.36 3.20
N TYR A 112 -4.82 -4.71 3.01
CA TYR A 112 -4.23 -4.87 1.68
C TYR A 112 -4.46 -6.24 1.02
N ASN A 113 -5.23 -7.14 1.66
CA ASN A 113 -5.53 -8.50 1.20
C ASN A 113 -4.29 -9.22 0.61
N LEU A 114 -3.15 -9.09 1.28
CA LEU A 114 -1.90 -9.67 0.83
C LEU A 114 -1.87 -11.13 1.25
N ASP A 115 -1.85 -12.03 0.28
CA ASP A 115 -1.59 -13.44 0.52
C ASP A 115 -0.08 -13.65 0.68
N LEU A 116 0.47 -13.34 1.85
CA LEU A 116 1.90 -13.50 2.15
C LEU A 116 2.21 -14.81 2.88
N LYS A 117 1.17 -15.57 3.26
CA LYS A 117 1.30 -16.69 4.18
C LYS A 117 2.17 -17.79 3.56
N GLY A 118 3.32 -18.04 4.17
CA GLY A 118 4.27 -19.07 3.72
C GLY A 118 5.09 -18.69 2.47
N LYS A 119 4.88 -17.50 1.89
CA LYS A 119 5.63 -17.05 0.69
C LYS A 119 7.02 -16.51 1.00
N TYR A 120 7.18 -15.91 2.18
CA TYR A 120 8.41 -15.24 2.60
C TYR A 120 8.70 -15.59 4.07
N PRO A 121 9.46 -16.67 4.32
CA PRO A 121 9.92 -17.00 5.66
C PRO A 121 10.65 -15.80 6.28
N ASP A 122 10.44 -15.56 7.58
CA ASP A 122 11.14 -14.53 8.36
C ASP A 122 10.92 -13.06 7.94
N LEU A 123 10.12 -12.80 6.90
CA LEU A 123 9.84 -11.45 6.41
C LEU A 123 9.21 -10.56 7.50
N THR A 124 8.24 -11.11 8.22
CA THR A 124 7.59 -10.40 9.34
C THR A 124 8.60 -10.09 10.45
N GLN A 125 9.50 -11.01 10.76
CA GLN A 125 10.51 -10.81 11.79
C GLN A 125 11.52 -9.73 11.37
N ALA A 126 12.03 -9.78 10.14
CA ALA A 126 12.97 -8.81 9.62
C ALA A 126 12.37 -7.40 9.52
N ALA A 127 11.13 -7.28 9.03
CA ALA A 127 10.44 -5.99 8.98
C ALA A 127 10.15 -5.43 10.39
N THR A 128 9.73 -6.27 11.33
CA THR A 128 9.51 -5.86 12.73
C THR A 128 10.82 -5.42 13.38
N TYR A 129 11.92 -6.12 13.10
CA TYR A 129 13.24 -5.76 13.61
C TYR A 129 13.65 -4.35 13.19
N VAL A 130 13.40 -3.95 11.93
CA VAL A 130 13.67 -2.58 11.46
C VAL A 130 12.91 -1.54 12.31
N VAL A 131 11.60 -1.76 12.50
CA VAL A 131 10.73 -0.88 13.29
C VAL A 131 11.23 -0.78 14.73
N VAL A 132 11.44 -1.92 15.39
CA VAL A 132 11.85 -1.96 16.81
C VAL A 132 13.24 -1.36 17.03
N GLN A 133 14.20 -1.62 16.13
CA GLN A 133 15.54 -1.06 16.27
C GLN A 133 15.59 0.46 16.08
N HIS A 134 14.71 1.02 15.24
CA HIS A 134 14.76 2.45 14.89
C HIS A 134 13.79 3.32 15.70
N ILE A 135 12.68 2.74 16.15
CA ILE A 135 11.61 3.46 16.88
C ILE A 135 11.58 3.03 18.35
N GLY A 136 12.06 1.83 18.69
CA GLY A 136 12.00 1.27 20.04
C GLY A 136 10.78 0.35 20.26
N ASP A 137 10.87 -0.47 21.30
CA ASP A 137 9.77 -1.38 21.72
C ASP A 137 8.89 -0.76 22.80
N ASP A 138 9.37 0.25 23.50
CA ASP A 138 8.63 0.91 24.58
C ASP A 138 7.45 1.72 24.04
N ASN A 139 6.32 1.71 24.76
CA ASN A 139 5.21 2.62 24.50
C ASN A 139 5.59 4.03 24.97
N VAL A 140 5.99 4.88 24.03
CA VAL A 140 6.38 6.26 24.28
C VAL A 140 5.65 7.21 23.33
N ALA A 141 5.39 8.42 23.81
CA ALA A 141 4.80 9.47 22.99
C ALA A 141 5.73 9.83 21.83
N LEU A 142 5.15 10.10 20.65
CA LEU A 142 5.87 10.49 19.45
C LEU A 142 6.27 11.96 19.53
N ASP A 143 7.41 12.23 20.16
CA ASP A 143 8.06 13.52 20.03
C ASP A 143 8.51 13.78 18.57
N PRO A 144 8.84 15.04 18.20
CA PRO A 144 9.21 15.38 16.83
C PRO A 144 10.43 14.59 16.29
N GLU A 145 11.39 14.23 17.15
CA GLU A 145 12.57 13.47 16.73
C GLU A 145 12.22 12.00 16.48
N LEU A 146 11.44 11.40 17.37
CA LEU A 146 10.98 10.02 17.26
C LEU A 146 10.02 9.85 16.07
N ARG A 147 9.17 10.84 15.82
CA ARG A 147 8.31 10.89 14.63
C ARG A 147 9.15 10.89 13.36
N LYS A 148 10.22 11.71 13.30
CA LYS A 148 11.14 11.71 12.16
C LYS A 148 11.83 10.35 11.97
N LYS A 149 12.32 9.73 13.05
CA LYS A 149 12.91 8.37 13.00
C LYS A 149 11.91 7.33 12.52
N ALA A 150 10.65 7.42 12.94
CA ALA A 150 9.60 6.53 12.48
C ALA A 150 9.35 6.70 10.98
N VAL A 151 9.22 7.93 10.50
CA VAL A 151 9.08 8.24 9.07
C VAL A 151 10.26 7.67 8.27
N GLU A 152 11.49 7.83 8.77
CA GLU A 152 12.70 7.28 8.13
C GLU A 152 12.67 5.73 8.10
N ALA A 153 12.29 5.08 9.19
CA ALA A 153 12.19 3.61 9.25
C ALA A 153 11.15 3.06 8.27
N PHE A 154 9.97 3.69 8.20
CA PHE A 154 8.91 3.28 7.28
C PHE A 154 9.25 3.57 5.81
N ASN A 155 9.88 4.70 5.52
CA ASN A 155 10.42 4.96 4.18
C ASN A 155 11.52 3.97 3.80
N GLY A 156 12.36 3.57 4.77
CA GLY A 156 13.38 2.54 4.55
C GLY A 156 12.80 1.17 4.26
N LEU A 157 11.75 0.76 4.97
CA LEU A 157 10.99 -0.45 4.66
C LEU A 157 10.36 -0.35 3.27
N ALA A 158 9.71 0.77 2.95
CA ALA A 158 9.13 0.99 1.64
C ALA A 158 10.18 0.82 0.53
N TRP A 159 11.39 1.35 0.73
CA TRP A 159 12.51 1.17 -0.19
C TRP A 159 12.94 -0.30 -0.30
N ALA A 160 13.07 -1.00 0.83
CA ALA A 160 13.47 -2.41 0.86
C ALA A 160 12.49 -3.29 0.06
N PHE A 161 11.18 -3.10 0.26
CA PHE A 161 10.16 -3.86 -0.47
C PHE A 161 10.15 -3.54 -1.96
N TYR A 162 10.40 -2.28 -2.33
CA TYR A 162 10.51 -1.90 -3.73
C TYR A 162 11.76 -2.50 -4.39
N GLU A 163 12.92 -2.43 -3.74
CA GLU A 163 14.14 -3.07 -4.25
C GLU A 163 14.04 -4.59 -4.29
N GLY A 164 13.30 -5.18 -3.35
CA GLY A 164 13.02 -6.62 -3.32
C GLY A 164 12.09 -7.07 -4.44
N SER A 165 11.22 -6.18 -4.93
CA SER A 165 10.29 -6.45 -6.02
C SER A 165 10.95 -6.50 -7.41
N LYS A 166 12.16 -5.95 -7.52
CA LYS A 166 12.99 -5.96 -8.74
C LYS A 166 13.78 -7.27 -8.81
#